data_AF-A0A1Z5LA68-F1
#
_entry.id   AF-A0A1Z5LA68-F1
#
_cell.length_a   1.000
_cell.length_b   1.000
_cell.length_c   1.000
_cell.angle_alpha   90.00
_cell.angle_beta   90.00
_cell.angle_gamma   90.00
#
_symmetry.space_group_name_H-M   'P 1'
#
loop_
_entity.id
_entity.type
_entity.pdbx_description
1 polymer ?
#
loop_
_entity_poly.entity_id
_entity_poly.type
_entity_poly.pdbx_seq_one_letter_code
_entity_poly.pdbx_strand_id
1 'polypeptide(L)'
;MAGTAILRKSSSSGSQLAARVAFEVPTAEELDVEEALKEATGESDQRVLYRALINAIKSPETSDVMLIRLLRQIRSNLRLIERHNDEICGAILKIDLMQKSMEVLHTFARVTLDLTSLHPYFLRNLVSAILRVFMSSDAFSEEPTIADRKEKLQLLHSIVREIVRLVPLSPATIVSTVADIYPYLKHDGQGQASLVRHLLLLCTYLPNHRLELLQLLIHKALQLDLHSPKEEIEDCEDEDEDETVFPMDGSAKEKDREGLKHPLADTLDRVLLEVYMHINDQCGVAEKGQVTDWVKAKELFKDFLTVFEHIILPTYKCCHLQFLMFYLSSLRPALLEGFLDYLWKKVQNPNTSSVMRQAASFYIGSLLARGKFVPLSTVQDCMALLCKWGHFYVSSHGEGAVQVDVRRHGTFYAVCQTILYVFVFHHKELTATNKGLQFLRSLNLEGLVMSPLNPLRVCTPAVVQRFANVARHYQLVYCYTLLERNRRNAFPEANVENGLTTLECFFPFDPYLLPRTGKFIHPLYREFHASGEESDEEMEEDEAGIADDDPKCPGGSLVEMFSYGASPGFKQIHPGPLR
;
A
#
# COMPACT_ATOMS: atom_id res chain seq x y z
N MET A 1 34.60 -56.88 19.82
CA MET A 1 34.22 -56.05 18.65
C MET A 1 33.68 -56.98 17.58
N ALA A 2 32.57 -56.54 16.95
CA ALA A 2 32.00 -56.89 15.64
C ALA A 2 32.30 -58.29 15.07
N GLY A 3 31.33 -59.14 14.72
CA GLY A 3 30.02 -58.84 14.15
C GLY A 3 29.94 -59.57 12.82
N THR A 4 29.10 -60.60 12.74
CA THR A 4 28.68 -61.24 11.47
C THR A 4 27.36 -61.96 11.71
N ALA A 5 26.37 -61.59 10.91
CA ALA A 5 25.06 -62.23 10.83
C ALA A 5 25.11 -63.45 9.90
N ILE A 6 23.96 -64.16 9.86
CA ILE A 6 23.42 -65.01 8.76
C ILE A 6 23.50 -66.54 9.00
N LEU A 7 22.38 -67.18 9.37
CA LEU A 7 21.59 -68.13 8.55
C LEU A 7 20.54 -68.95 9.34
N ARG A 8 19.27 -68.71 8.94
CA ARG A 8 18.14 -69.63 8.69
C ARG A 8 17.94 -70.95 9.46
N LYS A 9 16.66 -71.06 9.87
CA LYS A 9 15.70 -72.20 9.77
C LYS A 9 15.87 -73.37 10.73
N SER A 10 14.90 -73.50 11.65
CA SER A 10 13.90 -74.58 11.59
C SER A 10 12.71 -74.34 12.52
N SER A 11 11.52 -74.50 11.95
CA SER A 11 10.23 -74.84 12.57
C SER A 11 10.37 -75.99 13.57
N SER A 12 9.60 -76.19 14.64
CA SER A 12 8.17 -76.00 14.91
C SER A 12 7.98 -76.25 16.42
N SER A 13 7.03 -75.63 17.11
CA SER A 13 5.75 -76.29 17.48
C SER A 13 4.96 -75.39 18.43
N GLY A 14 3.62 -75.42 18.31
CA GLY A 14 2.73 -75.14 19.44
C GLY A 14 1.89 -73.86 19.41
N SER A 15 0.82 -73.88 18.63
CA SER A 15 -0.56 -73.54 19.05
C SER A 15 -0.83 -72.20 19.78
N GLN A 16 -1.44 -71.26 19.07
CA GLN A 16 -2.87 -70.91 19.25
C GLN A 16 -3.27 -69.85 18.19
N LEU A 17 -4.21 -70.22 17.31
CA LEU A 17 -4.90 -69.28 16.45
C LEU A 17 -5.73 -68.33 17.32
N ALA A 18 -5.20 -67.15 17.62
CA ALA A 18 -6.04 -66.00 17.88
C ALA A 18 -6.55 -65.50 16.54
N ALA A 19 -7.84 -65.71 16.28
CA ALA A 19 -8.54 -65.10 15.15
C ALA A 19 -8.41 -63.57 15.27
N ARG A 20 -7.41 -63.01 14.58
CA ARG A 20 -7.39 -61.57 14.28
C ARG A 20 -8.54 -61.35 13.31
N VAL A 21 -9.66 -60.88 13.83
CA VAL A 21 -10.68 -60.20 13.04
C VAL A 21 -9.99 -58.97 12.47
N ALA A 22 -9.41 -59.12 11.29
CA ALA A 22 -8.97 -58.00 10.49
C ALA A 22 -10.25 -57.32 10.02
N PHE A 23 -10.54 -56.15 10.59
CA PHE A 23 -11.45 -55.22 9.94
C PHE A 23 -10.76 -54.80 8.63
N GLU A 24 -11.11 -55.47 7.54
CA GLU A 24 -10.81 -54.97 6.20
C GLU A 24 -11.55 -53.65 6.07
N VAL A 25 -10.81 -52.55 6.18
CA VAL A 25 -11.32 -51.23 5.83
C VAL A 25 -11.68 -51.32 4.35
N PRO A 26 -12.94 -51.06 3.95
CA PRO A 26 -13.33 -51.19 2.55
C PRO A 26 -12.41 -50.32 1.69
N THR A 27 -11.79 -50.94 0.69
CA THR A 27 -11.10 -50.22 -0.37
C THR A 27 -12.08 -49.24 -1.01
N ALA A 28 -11.61 -48.04 -1.37
CA ALA A 28 -12.46 -46.96 -1.87
C ALA A 28 -13.43 -47.41 -2.99
N GLU A 29 -13.06 -48.40 -3.78
CA GLU A 29 -13.85 -48.99 -4.88
C GLU A 29 -15.21 -49.59 -4.46
N GLU A 30 -15.35 -50.04 -3.22
CA GLU A 30 -16.52 -50.74 -2.67
C GLU A 30 -17.38 -49.87 -1.74
N LEU A 31 -17.03 -48.61 -1.53
CA LEU A 31 -17.78 -47.72 -0.64
C LEU A 31 -19.12 -47.30 -1.26
N ASP A 32 -20.23 -47.71 -0.63
CA ASP A 32 -21.55 -47.14 -0.90
C ASP A 32 -21.73 -45.83 -0.12
N VAL A 33 -21.71 -44.72 -0.85
CA VAL A 33 -21.87 -43.37 -0.30
C VAL A 33 -23.26 -43.18 0.31
N GLU A 34 -24.30 -43.85 -0.18
CA GLU A 34 -25.65 -43.74 0.37
C GLU A 34 -25.74 -44.42 1.74
N GLU A 35 -25.13 -45.60 1.88
CA GLU A 35 -25.07 -46.34 3.14
C GLU A 35 -24.18 -45.62 4.18
N ALA A 36 -23.05 -45.08 3.75
CA ALA A 36 -22.16 -44.27 4.60
C ALA A 36 -22.82 -42.96 5.09
N LEU A 37 -23.64 -42.30 4.25
CA LEU A 37 -24.40 -41.10 4.64
C LEU A 37 -25.59 -41.44 5.56
N LYS A 38 -26.22 -42.60 5.39
CA LYS A 38 -27.28 -43.09 6.29
C LYS A 38 -26.73 -43.54 7.65
N GLU A 39 -25.55 -44.18 7.69
CA GLU A 39 -24.81 -44.51 8.92
C GLU A 39 -24.51 -43.24 9.74
N ALA A 40 -24.25 -42.12 9.06
CA ALA A 40 -24.02 -40.82 9.70
C ALA A 40 -25.28 -40.22 10.34
N THR A 41 -26.47 -40.52 9.80
CA THR A 41 -27.76 -40.12 10.36
C THR A 41 -28.30 -41.08 11.44
N GLY A 42 -27.74 -42.29 11.54
CA GLY A 42 -28.10 -43.27 12.56
C GLY A 42 -27.40 -43.04 13.90
N GLU A 43 -28.01 -43.47 15.00
CA GLU A 43 -27.45 -43.41 16.37
C GLU A 43 -26.27 -44.38 16.61
N SER A 44 -25.72 -45.02 15.57
CA SER A 44 -24.66 -46.02 15.74
C SER A 44 -23.28 -45.39 16.00
N ASP A 45 -22.66 -45.76 17.12
CA ASP A 45 -21.34 -45.29 17.58
C ASP A 45 -20.16 -45.65 16.65
N GLN A 46 -20.33 -46.67 15.81
CA GLN A 46 -19.29 -47.16 14.91
C GLN A 46 -19.49 -46.59 13.50
N ARG A 47 -19.16 -45.31 13.30
CA ARG A 47 -19.16 -44.61 11.99
C ARG A 47 -18.02 -45.08 11.07
N VAL A 48 -17.94 -46.37 10.77
CA VAL A 48 -16.78 -46.97 10.09
C VAL A 48 -16.78 -46.62 8.60
N LEU A 49 -17.93 -46.73 7.93
CA LEU A 49 -18.06 -46.41 6.51
C LEU A 49 -17.97 -44.90 6.28
N TYR A 50 -18.59 -44.10 7.15
CA TYR A 50 -18.48 -42.64 7.11
C TYR A 50 -17.05 -42.13 7.28
N ARG A 51 -16.27 -42.72 8.21
CA ARG A 51 -14.85 -42.37 8.38
C ARG A 51 -13.99 -42.85 7.21
N ALA A 52 -14.28 -44.03 6.66
CA ALA A 52 -13.61 -44.54 5.47
C ALA A 52 -13.86 -43.62 4.26
N LEU A 53 -15.09 -43.11 4.09
CA LEU A 53 -15.44 -42.12 3.06
C LEU A 53 -14.65 -40.82 3.24
N ILE A 54 -14.58 -40.28 4.47
CA ILE A 54 -13.81 -39.06 4.77
C ILE A 54 -12.31 -39.27 4.47
N ASN A 55 -11.76 -40.42 4.85
CA ASN A 55 -10.35 -40.73 4.61
C ASN A 55 -10.06 -40.94 3.13
N ALA A 56 -10.98 -41.54 2.37
CA ALA A 56 -10.88 -41.67 0.92
C ALA A 56 -10.91 -40.31 0.21
N ILE A 57 -11.70 -39.34 0.70
CA ILE A 57 -11.74 -37.97 0.14
C ILE A 57 -10.48 -37.17 0.51
N LYS A 58 -9.96 -37.34 1.73
CA LYS A 58 -8.76 -36.63 2.21
C LYS A 58 -7.45 -37.19 1.66
N SER A 59 -7.41 -38.45 1.26
CA SER A 59 -6.18 -39.09 0.80
C SER A 59 -5.68 -38.45 -0.50
N PRO A 60 -4.41 -37.96 -0.55
CA PRO A 60 -3.85 -37.36 -1.75
C PRO A 60 -3.71 -38.38 -2.90
N GLU A 61 -3.59 -39.68 -2.59
CA GLU A 61 -3.40 -40.78 -3.53
C GLU A 61 -4.69 -41.29 -4.20
N THR A 62 -5.86 -40.75 -3.82
CA THR A 62 -7.12 -41.16 -4.45
C THR A 62 -7.13 -40.77 -5.93
N SER A 63 -7.38 -41.75 -6.80
CA SER A 63 -7.43 -41.55 -8.24
C SER A 63 -8.57 -40.61 -8.65
N ASP A 64 -8.34 -39.82 -9.70
CA ASP A 64 -9.30 -38.80 -10.15
C ASP A 64 -10.65 -39.41 -10.57
N VAL A 65 -10.63 -40.59 -11.18
CA VAL A 65 -11.84 -41.34 -11.57
C VAL A 65 -12.66 -41.73 -10.35
N MET A 66 -11.99 -42.17 -9.28
CA MET A 66 -12.65 -42.56 -8.02
C MET A 66 -13.26 -41.34 -7.34
N LEU A 67 -12.52 -40.22 -7.29
CA LEU A 67 -12.99 -38.99 -6.69
C LEU A 67 -14.22 -38.43 -7.43
N ILE A 68 -14.26 -38.51 -8.76
CA ILE A 68 -15.43 -38.11 -9.56
C ILE A 68 -16.65 -38.99 -9.23
N ARG A 69 -16.47 -40.32 -9.09
CA ARG A 69 -17.56 -41.23 -8.72
C ARG A 69 -18.14 -40.87 -7.34
N LEU A 70 -17.27 -40.70 -6.35
CA LEU A 70 -17.68 -40.31 -4.99
C LEU A 70 -18.41 -38.97 -4.98
N LEU A 71 -17.86 -37.94 -5.64
CA LEU A 71 -18.50 -36.62 -5.71
C LEU A 71 -19.87 -36.66 -6.41
N ARG A 72 -20.04 -37.47 -7.45
CA ARG A 72 -21.35 -37.66 -8.11
C ARG A 72 -22.36 -38.35 -7.20
N GLN A 73 -21.95 -39.37 -6.45
CA GLN A 73 -22.82 -40.05 -5.50
C GLN A 73 -23.17 -39.16 -4.28
N ILE A 74 -22.23 -38.32 -3.84
CA ILE A 74 -22.50 -37.28 -2.82
C ILE A 74 -23.54 -36.30 -3.37
N ARG A 75 -23.41 -35.89 -4.64
CA ARG A 75 -24.38 -35.00 -5.30
C ARG A 75 -25.80 -35.56 -5.31
N SER A 76 -25.98 -36.85 -5.61
CA SER A 76 -27.31 -37.47 -5.61
C SER A 76 -27.94 -37.56 -4.21
N ASN A 77 -27.10 -37.57 -3.17
CA ASN A 77 -27.51 -37.78 -1.78
C ASN A 77 -27.37 -36.52 -0.90
N LEU A 78 -27.29 -35.32 -1.50
CA LEU A 78 -27.10 -34.06 -0.77
C LEU A 78 -28.15 -33.79 0.31
N ARG A 79 -29.37 -34.32 0.17
CA ARG A 79 -30.45 -34.17 1.15
C ARG A 79 -30.16 -34.83 2.50
N LEU A 80 -29.25 -35.82 2.53
CA LEU A 80 -28.84 -36.53 3.75
C LEU A 80 -27.72 -35.78 4.51
N ILE A 81 -27.20 -34.69 3.95
CA ILE A 81 -26.12 -33.89 4.53
C ILE A 81 -26.73 -32.78 5.40
N GLU A 82 -27.09 -33.11 6.63
CA GLU A 82 -27.59 -32.13 7.60
C GLU A 82 -26.45 -31.50 8.44
N ARG A 83 -26.78 -30.58 9.36
CA ARG A 83 -25.81 -29.84 10.21
C ARG A 83 -24.86 -30.74 11.02
N HIS A 84 -25.17 -32.02 11.15
CA HIS A 84 -24.46 -33.00 11.98
C HIS A 84 -23.31 -33.68 11.20
N ASN A 85 -23.30 -33.56 9.87
CA ASN A 85 -22.35 -34.17 8.93
C ASN A 85 -21.34 -33.14 8.35
N ASP A 86 -20.94 -32.16 9.16
CA ASP A 86 -19.99 -31.10 8.76
C ASP A 86 -18.59 -31.67 8.41
N GLU A 87 -18.25 -32.85 8.92
CA GLU A 87 -16.94 -33.49 8.66
C GLU A 87 -16.74 -33.89 7.19
N ILE A 88 -17.79 -34.36 6.49
CA ILE A 88 -17.71 -34.63 5.04
C ILE A 88 -17.54 -33.33 4.27
N CYS A 89 -18.28 -32.29 4.64
CA CYS A 89 -18.18 -30.99 3.98
C CYS A 89 -16.79 -30.38 4.19
N GLY A 90 -16.27 -30.45 5.41
CA GLY A 90 -14.89 -30.08 5.72
C GLY A 90 -13.85 -30.94 5.00
N ALA A 91 -14.13 -32.21 4.69
CA ALA A 91 -13.25 -33.07 3.89
C ALA A 91 -13.26 -32.67 2.41
N ILE A 92 -14.44 -32.43 1.82
CA ILE A 92 -14.59 -31.96 0.44
C ILE A 92 -13.88 -30.62 0.24
N LEU A 93 -14.02 -29.69 1.20
CA LEU A 93 -13.38 -28.38 1.13
C LEU A 93 -11.86 -28.40 1.34
N LYS A 94 -11.30 -29.50 1.85
CA LYS A 94 -9.85 -29.69 2.07
C LYS A 94 -9.17 -30.46 0.94
N ILE A 95 -9.91 -30.83 -0.12
CA ILE A 95 -9.31 -31.45 -1.30
C ILE A 95 -8.30 -30.45 -1.92
N ASP A 96 -7.09 -30.91 -2.20
CA ASP A 96 -6.11 -30.12 -2.94
C ASP A 96 -6.51 -30.05 -4.42
N LEU A 97 -7.36 -29.06 -4.74
CA LEU A 97 -7.89 -28.82 -6.08
C LEU A 97 -6.77 -28.51 -7.09
N MET A 98 -5.57 -28.10 -6.64
CA MET A 98 -4.49 -27.71 -7.53
C MET A 98 -3.77 -28.92 -8.14
N GLN A 99 -3.77 -30.08 -7.46
CA GLN A 99 -3.09 -31.28 -7.94
C GLN A 99 -3.98 -32.21 -8.78
N LYS A 100 -5.30 -31.99 -8.80
CA LYS A 100 -6.28 -32.87 -9.48
C LYS A 100 -6.65 -32.39 -10.90
N SER A 101 -7.24 -33.25 -11.73
CA SER A 101 -7.65 -32.94 -13.11
C SER A 101 -8.85 -31.98 -13.22
N MET A 102 -9.03 -31.35 -14.39
CA MET A 102 -10.16 -30.45 -14.68
C MET A 102 -11.53 -31.09 -14.42
N GLU A 103 -11.69 -32.37 -14.71
CA GLU A 103 -12.97 -33.08 -14.54
C GLU A 103 -13.40 -33.20 -13.08
N VAL A 104 -12.43 -33.36 -12.18
CA VAL A 104 -12.66 -33.35 -10.73
C VAL A 104 -13.16 -31.96 -10.32
N LEU A 105 -12.52 -30.89 -10.79
CA LEU A 105 -12.94 -29.52 -10.44
C LEU A 105 -14.34 -29.20 -10.97
N HIS A 106 -14.70 -29.62 -12.18
CA HIS A 106 -16.06 -29.43 -12.70
C HIS A 106 -17.11 -30.21 -11.89
N THR A 107 -16.77 -31.41 -11.42
CA THR A 107 -17.67 -32.20 -10.56
C THR A 107 -17.78 -31.57 -9.18
N PHE A 108 -16.67 -31.11 -8.61
CA PHE A 108 -16.61 -30.34 -7.37
C PHE A 108 -17.48 -29.09 -7.47
N ALA A 109 -17.31 -28.27 -8.51
CA ALA A 109 -18.10 -27.07 -8.76
C ALA A 109 -19.61 -27.33 -8.67
N ARG A 110 -20.09 -28.41 -9.32
CA ARG A 110 -21.52 -28.78 -9.30
C ARG A 110 -21.99 -29.18 -7.91
N VAL A 111 -21.23 -30.02 -7.20
CA VAL A 111 -21.56 -30.44 -5.83
C VAL A 111 -21.63 -29.23 -4.90
N THR A 112 -20.63 -28.36 -4.99
CA THR A 112 -20.49 -27.19 -4.15
C THR A 112 -21.60 -26.17 -4.37
N LEU A 113 -22.01 -25.93 -5.62
CA LEU A 113 -23.13 -25.05 -5.96
C LEU A 113 -24.47 -25.59 -5.44
N ASP A 114 -24.73 -26.88 -5.63
CA ASP A 114 -25.95 -27.52 -5.13
C ASP A 114 -25.98 -27.52 -3.59
N LEU A 115 -24.83 -27.74 -2.95
CA LEU A 115 -24.67 -27.74 -1.49
C LEU A 115 -24.84 -26.34 -0.88
N THR A 116 -24.25 -25.30 -1.49
CA THR A 116 -24.46 -23.91 -1.02
C THR A 116 -25.90 -23.42 -1.23
N SER A 117 -26.58 -23.93 -2.25
CA SER A 117 -28.00 -23.64 -2.50
C SER A 117 -28.93 -24.30 -1.48
N LEU A 118 -28.64 -25.54 -1.08
CA LEU A 118 -29.42 -26.28 -0.07
C LEU A 118 -29.12 -25.83 1.36
N HIS A 119 -27.86 -25.49 1.64
CA HIS A 119 -27.36 -25.23 2.99
C HIS A 119 -26.47 -23.98 3.01
N PRO A 120 -27.05 -22.78 3.19
CA PRO A 120 -26.32 -21.52 3.14
C PRO A 120 -25.21 -21.36 4.19
N TYR A 121 -25.25 -22.10 5.30
CA TYR A 121 -24.21 -22.03 6.34
C TYR A 121 -22.84 -22.53 5.87
N PHE A 122 -22.78 -23.36 4.82
CA PHE A 122 -21.51 -23.79 4.24
C PHE A 122 -20.81 -22.73 3.40
N LEU A 123 -21.51 -21.65 3.04
CA LEU A 123 -20.96 -20.59 2.20
C LEU A 123 -19.65 -20.03 2.78
N ARG A 124 -19.61 -19.75 4.09
CA ARG A 124 -18.41 -19.20 4.76
C ARG A 124 -17.23 -20.17 4.68
N ASN A 125 -17.47 -21.46 4.95
CA ASN A 125 -16.43 -22.49 4.89
C ASN A 125 -15.91 -22.69 3.46
N LEU A 126 -16.80 -22.64 2.47
CA LEU A 126 -16.44 -22.72 1.07
C LEU A 126 -15.59 -21.54 0.62
N VAL A 127 -16.05 -20.32 0.91
CA VAL A 127 -15.30 -19.10 0.59
C VAL A 127 -13.93 -19.14 1.26
N SER A 128 -13.87 -19.60 2.52
CA SER A 128 -12.60 -19.81 3.23
C SER A 128 -11.66 -20.77 2.51
N ALA A 129 -12.17 -21.91 2.04
CA ALA A 129 -11.38 -22.88 1.29
C ALA A 129 -10.86 -22.30 -0.03
N ILE A 130 -11.71 -21.61 -0.79
CA ILE A 130 -11.34 -20.96 -2.05
C ILE A 130 -10.26 -19.89 -1.82
N LEU A 131 -10.41 -19.05 -0.79
CA LEU A 131 -9.43 -18.00 -0.47
C LEU A 131 -8.06 -18.60 -0.09
N ARG A 132 -8.02 -19.73 0.62
CA ARG A 132 -6.76 -20.43 0.92
C ARG A 132 -6.08 -20.97 -0.33
N VAL A 133 -6.86 -21.42 -1.33
CA VAL A 133 -6.31 -21.81 -2.63
C VAL A 133 -5.73 -20.59 -3.35
N PHE A 134 -6.39 -19.43 -3.28
CA PHE A 134 -5.87 -18.18 -3.87
C PHE A 134 -4.59 -17.68 -3.21
N MET A 135 -4.36 -17.98 -1.92
CA MET A 135 -3.11 -17.68 -1.23
C MET A 135 -1.93 -18.59 -1.64
N SER A 136 -2.20 -19.72 -2.28
CA SER A 136 -1.13 -20.66 -2.64
C SER A 136 -0.27 -20.07 -3.75
N SER A 137 1.02 -19.90 -3.48
CA SER A 137 1.98 -19.20 -4.35
C SER A 137 2.17 -19.86 -5.72
N ASP A 138 2.44 -19.02 -6.73
CA ASP A 138 2.75 -19.42 -8.12
C ASP A 138 4.25 -19.81 -8.31
N ALA A 139 5.08 -19.73 -7.26
CA ALA A 139 6.55 -19.68 -7.36
C ALA A 139 7.28 -20.97 -7.77
N PHE A 140 6.62 -22.12 -7.89
CA PHE A 140 7.30 -23.42 -8.09
C PHE A 140 6.75 -24.28 -9.24
N SER A 141 6.01 -23.70 -10.19
CA SER A 141 5.42 -24.46 -11.29
C SER A 141 6.07 -24.14 -12.63
N GLU A 142 6.55 -25.18 -13.32
CA GLU A 142 7.03 -25.12 -14.71
C GLU A 142 5.95 -24.50 -15.62
N GLU A 143 6.37 -23.78 -16.69
CA GLU A 143 5.50 -23.04 -17.62
C GLU A 143 4.20 -23.74 -18.09
N PRO A 144 4.14 -25.05 -18.43
CA PRO A 144 2.89 -25.71 -18.79
C PRO A 144 1.87 -25.77 -17.64
N THR A 145 2.35 -25.80 -16.40
CA THR A 145 1.53 -25.88 -15.18
C THR A 145 0.88 -24.54 -14.83
N ILE A 146 1.43 -23.42 -15.30
CA ILE A 146 0.92 -22.06 -15.02
C ILE A 146 -0.39 -21.80 -15.79
N ALA A 147 -0.45 -22.24 -17.05
CA ALA A 147 -1.66 -22.11 -17.87
C ALA A 147 -2.81 -22.95 -17.30
N ASP A 148 -2.55 -24.22 -16.99
CA ASP A 148 -3.52 -25.12 -16.35
C ASP A 148 -3.97 -24.59 -14.99
N ARG A 149 -3.06 -24.04 -14.19
CA ARG A 149 -3.36 -23.38 -12.91
C ARG A 149 -4.26 -22.16 -13.08
N LYS A 150 -4.00 -21.33 -14.09
CA LYS A 150 -4.83 -20.16 -14.41
C LYS A 150 -6.25 -20.58 -14.80
N GLU A 151 -6.40 -21.63 -15.61
CA GLU A 151 -7.71 -22.18 -15.95
C GLU A 151 -8.45 -22.71 -14.72
N LYS A 152 -7.77 -23.44 -13.82
CA LYS A 152 -8.35 -23.88 -12.52
C LYS A 152 -8.85 -22.69 -11.69
N LEU A 153 -8.04 -21.64 -11.57
CA LEU A 153 -8.39 -20.43 -10.80
C LEU A 153 -9.56 -19.67 -11.45
N GLN A 154 -9.63 -19.61 -12.78
CA GLN A 154 -10.78 -19.04 -13.50
C GLN A 154 -12.06 -19.83 -13.25
N LEU A 155 -11.98 -21.16 -13.20
CA LEU A 155 -13.12 -22.00 -12.86
C LEU A 155 -13.59 -21.74 -11.43
N LEU A 156 -12.69 -21.58 -10.45
CA LEU A 156 -13.04 -21.18 -9.08
C LEU A 156 -13.76 -19.82 -9.04
N HIS A 157 -13.29 -18.85 -9.81
CA HIS A 157 -13.98 -17.57 -9.96
C HIS A 157 -15.37 -17.72 -10.61
N SER A 158 -15.52 -18.63 -11.57
CA SER A 158 -16.84 -18.96 -12.15
C SER A 158 -17.79 -19.53 -11.10
N ILE A 159 -17.30 -20.39 -10.18
CA ILE A 159 -18.10 -20.92 -9.08
C ILE A 159 -18.58 -19.77 -8.18
N VAL A 160 -17.68 -18.88 -7.77
CA VAL A 160 -18.05 -17.74 -6.91
C VAL A 160 -19.07 -16.83 -7.62
N ARG A 161 -18.92 -16.60 -8.92
CA ARG A 161 -19.88 -15.82 -9.71
C ARG A 161 -21.28 -16.46 -9.73
N GLU A 162 -21.35 -17.78 -9.87
CA GLU A 162 -22.64 -18.49 -9.81
C GLU A 162 -23.23 -18.49 -8.39
N ILE A 163 -22.42 -18.62 -7.35
CA ILE A 163 -22.88 -18.49 -5.95
C ILE A 163 -23.49 -17.10 -5.70
N VAL A 164 -22.84 -16.04 -6.19
CA VAL A 164 -23.33 -14.66 -6.10
C VAL A 164 -24.67 -14.49 -6.80
N ARG A 165 -24.89 -15.18 -7.92
CA ARG A 165 -26.18 -15.18 -8.63
C ARG A 165 -27.27 -15.95 -7.88
N LEU A 166 -26.93 -17.08 -7.26
CA LEU A 166 -27.89 -17.97 -6.60
C LEU A 166 -28.28 -17.50 -5.19
N VAL A 167 -27.35 -16.91 -4.45
CA VAL A 167 -27.53 -16.55 -3.03
C VAL A 167 -27.34 -15.04 -2.84
N PRO A 168 -28.42 -14.24 -2.66
CA PRO A 168 -28.34 -12.78 -2.53
C PRO A 168 -27.53 -12.27 -1.34
N LEU A 169 -27.48 -13.04 -0.24
CA LEU A 169 -26.71 -12.73 0.98
C LEU A 169 -25.22 -13.08 0.85
N SER A 170 -24.80 -13.69 -0.26
CA SER A 170 -23.42 -14.15 -0.40
C SER A 170 -22.37 -13.04 -0.49
N PRO A 171 -22.59 -11.88 -1.15
CA PRO A 171 -21.58 -10.83 -1.23
C PRO A 171 -21.12 -10.33 0.14
N ALA A 172 -22.04 -10.00 1.04
CA ALA A 172 -21.72 -9.54 2.39
C ALA A 172 -20.98 -10.62 3.20
N THR A 173 -21.38 -11.88 3.06
CA THR A 173 -20.71 -13.02 3.70
C THR A 173 -19.29 -13.18 3.16
N ILE A 174 -19.07 -13.01 1.86
CA ILE A 174 -17.75 -13.05 1.23
C ILE A 174 -16.86 -11.96 1.81
N VAL A 175 -17.30 -10.70 1.85
CA VAL A 175 -16.49 -9.59 2.38
C VAL A 175 -16.10 -9.83 3.84
N SER A 176 -17.06 -10.22 4.69
CA SER A 176 -16.79 -10.55 6.09
C SER A 176 -15.79 -11.72 6.22
N THR A 177 -15.92 -12.75 5.38
CA THR A 177 -15.01 -13.91 5.39
C THR A 177 -13.61 -13.53 4.93
N VAL A 178 -13.49 -12.63 3.94
CA VAL A 178 -12.19 -12.09 3.50
C VAL A 178 -11.51 -11.32 4.63
N ALA A 179 -12.26 -10.50 5.37
CA ALA A 179 -11.72 -9.73 6.49
C ALA A 179 -11.14 -10.63 7.61
N ASP A 180 -11.81 -11.74 7.90
CA ASP A 180 -11.39 -12.70 8.94
C ASP A 180 -10.17 -13.54 8.53
N ILE A 181 -10.06 -13.90 7.25
CA ILE A 181 -9.05 -14.84 6.75
C ILE A 181 -7.81 -14.13 6.23
N TYR A 182 -7.88 -12.81 6.00
CA TYR A 182 -6.78 -12.05 5.42
C TYR A 182 -5.47 -12.35 6.16
N PRO A 183 -4.37 -12.66 5.44
CA PRO A 183 -3.13 -13.12 6.04
C PRO A 183 -2.57 -12.15 7.09
N TYR A 184 -1.87 -12.71 8.07
CA TYR A 184 -1.10 -11.91 9.01
C TYR A 184 0.00 -11.13 8.28
N LEU A 185 0.38 -9.96 8.80
CA LEU A 185 1.30 -9.01 8.18
C LEU A 185 2.60 -9.65 7.67
N LYS A 186 3.18 -10.57 8.46
CA LYS A 186 4.44 -11.27 8.16
C LYS A 186 4.29 -12.53 7.30
N HIS A 187 3.10 -12.81 6.78
CA HIS A 187 2.91 -13.93 5.86
C HIS A 187 3.67 -13.69 4.55
N ASP A 188 4.07 -14.77 3.86
CA ASP A 188 4.71 -14.71 2.55
C ASP A 188 4.07 -13.68 1.61
N GLY A 189 4.89 -12.76 1.09
CA GLY A 189 4.44 -11.64 0.28
C GLY A 189 3.90 -12.06 -1.07
N GLN A 190 4.39 -13.17 -1.63
CA GLN A 190 3.90 -13.68 -2.91
C GLN A 190 2.50 -14.31 -2.78
N GLY A 191 2.25 -15.03 -1.68
CA GLY A 191 0.90 -15.50 -1.33
C GLY A 191 -0.08 -14.34 -1.08
N GLN A 192 0.36 -13.27 -0.41
CA GLN A 192 -0.46 -12.08 -0.19
C GLN A 192 -0.80 -11.36 -1.51
N ALA A 193 0.18 -11.15 -2.38
CA ALA A 193 -0.05 -10.52 -3.68
C ALA A 193 -0.99 -11.34 -4.56
N SER A 194 -0.82 -12.67 -4.62
CA SER A 194 -1.74 -13.56 -5.33
C SER A 194 -3.17 -13.44 -4.78
N LEU A 195 -3.35 -13.43 -3.46
CA LEU A 195 -4.67 -13.21 -2.86
C LEU A 195 -5.26 -11.87 -3.29
N VAL A 196 -4.49 -10.77 -3.22
CA VAL A 196 -4.93 -9.43 -3.64
C VAL A 196 -5.36 -9.41 -5.11
N ARG A 197 -4.61 -10.04 -6.01
CA ARG A 197 -4.97 -10.20 -7.42
C ARG A 197 -6.37 -10.80 -7.60
N HIS A 198 -6.66 -11.89 -6.89
CA HIS A 198 -7.95 -12.57 -6.97
C HIS A 198 -9.09 -11.77 -6.27
N LEU A 199 -8.79 -11.03 -5.20
CA LEU A 199 -9.72 -10.13 -4.52
C LEU A 199 -10.06 -8.89 -5.37
N LEU A 200 -9.10 -8.37 -6.15
CA LEU A 200 -9.34 -7.32 -7.13
C LEU A 200 -10.21 -7.83 -8.28
N LEU A 201 -9.99 -9.08 -8.73
CA LEU A 201 -10.89 -9.71 -9.70
C LEU A 201 -12.31 -9.88 -9.15
N LEU A 202 -12.48 -10.20 -7.86
CA LEU A 202 -13.78 -10.23 -7.18
C LEU A 202 -14.53 -8.89 -7.27
N CYS A 203 -13.82 -7.76 -7.17
CA CYS A 203 -14.41 -6.43 -7.27
C CYS A 203 -15.10 -6.19 -8.63
N THR A 204 -14.64 -6.85 -9.70
CA THR A 204 -15.22 -6.68 -11.06
C THR A 204 -16.63 -7.24 -11.21
N TYR A 205 -16.99 -8.27 -10.43
CA TYR A 205 -18.32 -8.90 -10.50
C TYR A 205 -19.13 -8.76 -9.20
N LEU A 206 -18.62 -8.01 -8.21
CA LEU A 206 -19.32 -7.62 -6.98
C LEU A 206 -19.50 -6.09 -6.90
N PRO A 207 -20.30 -5.47 -7.80
CA PRO A 207 -20.36 -4.01 -7.91
C PRO A 207 -20.81 -3.32 -6.62
N ASN A 208 -21.77 -3.91 -5.88
CA ASN A 208 -22.32 -3.32 -4.66
C ASN A 208 -21.35 -3.32 -3.47
N HIS A 209 -20.38 -4.24 -3.45
CA HIS A 209 -19.42 -4.40 -2.34
C HIS A 209 -17.98 -4.09 -2.76
N ARG A 210 -17.78 -3.60 -4.00
CA ARG A 210 -16.44 -3.29 -4.53
C ARG A 210 -15.71 -2.27 -3.66
N LEU A 211 -16.42 -1.23 -3.20
CA LEU A 211 -15.83 -0.17 -2.37
C LEU A 211 -15.40 -0.72 -1.01
N GLU A 212 -16.22 -1.56 -0.39
CA GLU A 212 -15.91 -2.19 0.91
C GLU A 212 -14.70 -3.12 0.80
N LEU A 213 -14.61 -3.91 -0.28
CA LEU A 213 -13.44 -4.74 -0.56
C LEU A 213 -12.18 -3.89 -0.82
N LEU A 214 -12.28 -2.84 -1.63
CA LEU A 214 -11.15 -1.93 -1.87
C LEU A 214 -10.69 -1.25 -0.59
N GLN A 215 -11.62 -0.81 0.26
CA GLN A 215 -11.29 -0.25 1.58
C GLN A 215 -10.57 -1.27 2.46
N LEU A 216 -11.03 -2.52 2.50
CA LEU A 216 -10.36 -3.58 3.25
C LEU A 216 -8.94 -3.84 2.73
N LEU A 217 -8.76 -3.98 1.41
CA LEU A 217 -7.47 -4.22 0.77
C LEU A 217 -6.49 -3.07 1.05
N ILE A 218 -6.92 -1.84 0.85
CA ILE A 218 -6.09 -0.66 1.06
C ILE A 218 -5.82 -0.44 2.55
N HIS A 219 -6.77 -0.76 3.44
CA HIS A 219 -6.50 -0.73 4.88
C HIS A 219 -5.44 -1.76 5.29
N LYS A 220 -5.44 -2.96 4.71
CA LYS A 220 -4.39 -3.96 4.96
C LYS A 220 -3.04 -3.56 4.37
N ALA A 221 -3.02 -2.97 3.17
CA ALA A 221 -1.82 -2.40 2.58
C ALA A 221 -1.27 -1.22 3.42
N LEU A 222 -2.15 -0.40 4.01
CA LEU A 222 -1.76 0.67 4.91
C LEU A 222 -1.05 0.13 6.15
N GLN A 223 -1.49 -1.00 6.71
CA GLN A 223 -0.78 -1.62 7.83
C GLN A 223 0.64 -2.04 7.44
N LEU A 224 0.86 -2.53 6.21
CA LEU A 224 2.22 -2.81 5.71
C LEU A 224 3.04 -1.53 5.59
N ASP A 225 2.48 -0.48 5.00
CA ASP A 225 3.13 0.83 4.79
C ASP A 225 3.55 1.49 6.11
N LEU A 226 2.68 1.46 7.13
CA LEU A 226 2.99 2.03 8.44
C LEU A 226 4.09 1.28 9.21
N HIS A 227 4.30 0.00 8.91
CA HIS A 227 5.40 -0.81 9.46
C HIS A 227 6.60 -0.87 8.49
N SER A 228 6.67 0.04 7.52
CA SER A 228 7.80 0.18 6.59
C SER A 228 8.05 1.68 6.33
N PRO A 229 8.45 2.44 7.36
CA PRO A 229 8.80 3.84 7.18
C PRO A 229 10.02 3.98 6.26
N LYS A 230 10.14 5.13 5.60
CA LYS A 230 11.19 5.37 4.60
C LYS A 230 12.60 5.20 5.16
N GLU A 231 12.85 5.74 6.35
CA GLU A 231 14.12 5.65 7.07
C GLU A 231 14.57 4.18 7.22
N GLU A 232 13.70 3.30 7.71
CA GLU A 232 14.01 1.87 7.87
C GLU A 232 14.25 1.14 6.54
N ILE A 233 13.59 1.58 5.46
CA ILE A 233 13.84 1.01 4.12
C ILE A 233 15.21 1.44 3.63
N GLU A 234 15.53 2.73 3.72
CA GLU A 234 16.82 3.29 3.29
C GLU A 234 17.98 2.66 4.09
N ASP A 235 17.86 2.60 5.43
CA ASP A 235 18.86 1.96 6.31
C ASP A 235 19.13 0.50 5.91
N CYS A 236 18.09 -0.28 5.62
CA CYS A 236 18.24 -1.68 5.20
C CYS A 236 18.95 -1.81 3.84
N GLU A 237 18.75 -0.86 2.93
CA GLU A 237 19.36 -0.90 1.61
C GLU A 237 20.83 -0.43 1.66
N ASP A 238 21.14 0.60 2.47
CA ASP A 238 22.47 1.22 2.60
C ASP A 238 23.50 0.32 3.33
N GLU A 239 23.08 -0.52 4.28
CA GLU A 239 23.97 -1.39 5.10
C GLU A 239 24.88 -2.35 4.28
N ASP A 240 24.59 -2.64 3.01
CA ASP A 240 25.44 -3.52 2.17
C ASP A 240 26.17 -2.79 1.02
N GLU A 241 25.93 -1.49 0.77
CA GLU A 241 26.74 -0.78 -0.24
C GLU A 241 28.22 -0.73 0.19
N ASP A 242 28.48 -0.69 1.50
CA ASP A 242 29.82 -0.73 2.08
C ASP A 242 30.50 -2.12 2.01
N GLU A 243 29.76 -3.23 1.87
CA GLU A 243 30.36 -4.58 1.73
C GLU A 243 30.75 -4.94 0.28
N THR A 244 30.35 -4.14 -0.72
CA THR A 244 30.58 -4.44 -2.15
C THR A 244 31.80 -3.74 -2.78
N VAL A 245 32.76 -3.27 -1.98
CA VAL A 245 33.95 -2.51 -2.47
C VAL A 245 35.06 -3.39 -3.09
N PHE A 246 34.96 -4.72 -3.05
CA PHE A 246 35.93 -5.60 -3.73
C PHE A 246 35.27 -6.50 -4.79
N PRO A 247 35.21 -6.09 -6.07
CA PRO A 247 34.80 -6.96 -7.14
C PRO A 247 35.91 -8.00 -7.40
N MET A 248 35.74 -9.21 -6.85
CA MET A 248 36.60 -10.35 -7.19
C MET A 248 36.07 -10.99 -8.48
N ASP A 249 36.89 -10.89 -9.53
CA ASP A 249 36.69 -11.46 -10.87
C ASP A 249 36.16 -12.91 -10.84
N GLY A 250 35.02 -13.18 -11.48
CA GLY A 250 34.51 -14.54 -11.65
C GLY A 250 32.99 -14.71 -11.75
N SER A 251 32.40 -14.35 -12.90
CA SER A 251 31.19 -14.96 -13.47
C SER A 251 30.04 -15.35 -12.52
N ALA A 252 29.48 -14.40 -11.78
CA ALA A 252 28.16 -14.55 -11.20
C ALA A 252 27.13 -13.99 -12.19
N LYS A 253 26.28 -14.87 -12.73
CA LYS A 253 25.09 -14.44 -13.48
C LYS A 253 24.33 -13.44 -12.61
N GLU A 254 24.13 -12.23 -13.14
CA GLU A 254 23.11 -11.29 -12.66
C GLU A 254 21.77 -12.03 -12.62
N LYS A 255 21.46 -12.64 -11.49
CA LYS A 255 20.07 -12.90 -11.13
C LYS A 255 19.64 -11.63 -10.45
N ASP A 256 18.80 -10.86 -11.13
CA ASP A 256 18.07 -9.74 -10.57
C ASP A 256 17.67 -10.05 -9.12
N ARG A 257 18.32 -9.40 -8.15
CA ARG A 257 17.75 -9.25 -6.80
C ARG A 257 16.63 -8.22 -6.95
N GLU A 258 15.55 -8.63 -7.59
CA GLU A 258 14.44 -7.78 -8.01
C GLU A 258 13.49 -7.41 -6.84
N GLY A 259 13.86 -7.72 -5.60
CA GLY A 259 13.05 -7.49 -4.40
C GLY A 259 13.83 -6.71 -3.35
N LEU A 260 13.10 -5.91 -2.56
CA LEU A 260 13.70 -5.14 -1.46
C LEU A 260 14.18 -6.09 -0.37
N LYS A 261 15.21 -5.68 0.36
CA LYS A 261 15.70 -6.39 1.53
C LYS A 261 14.70 -6.29 2.69
N HIS A 262 14.04 -5.15 2.83
CA HIS A 262 13.00 -4.97 3.85
C HIS A 262 11.77 -5.83 3.53
N PRO A 263 11.48 -6.89 4.32
CA PRO A 263 10.53 -7.94 3.92
C PRO A 263 9.08 -7.46 3.84
N LEU A 264 8.70 -6.50 4.69
CA LEU A 264 7.36 -5.91 4.65
C LEU A 264 7.22 -4.92 3.49
N ALA A 265 8.31 -4.25 3.09
CA ALA A 265 8.30 -3.33 1.95
C ALA A 265 8.28 -4.10 0.62
N ASP A 266 8.99 -5.22 0.50
CA ASP A 266 8.87 -6.13 -0.65
C ASP A 266 7.44 -6.70 -0.75
N THR A 267 6.84 -7.06 0.38
CA THR A 267 5.44 -7.52 0.41
C THR A 267 4.48 -6.41 -0.03
N LEU A 268 4.67 -5.19 0.46
CA LEU A 268 3.89 -4.02 0.06
C LEU A 268 4.03 -3.73 -1.44
N ASP A 269 5.24 -3.77 -1.97
CA ASP A 269 5.51 -3.51 -3.39
C ASP A 269 4.81 -4.53 -4.30
N ARG A 270 4.85 -5.82 -3.94
CA ARG A 270 4.11 -6.88 -4.65
C ARG A 270 2.59 -6.70 -4.56
N VAL A 271 2.07 -6.34 -3.40
CA VAL A 271 0.62 -6.10 -3.21
C VAL A 271 0.17 -4.88 -4.01
N LEU A 272 0.90 -3.78 -3.96
CA LEU A 272 0.59 -2.56 -4.72
C LEU A 272 0.72 -2.79 -6.22
N LEU A 273 1.67 -3.61 -6.67
CA LEU A 273 1.82 -3.98 -8.08
C LEU A 273 0.52 -4.53 -8.67
N GLU A 274 -0.15 -5.43 -7.95
CA GLU A 274 -1.44 -5.99 -8.37
C GLU A 274 -2.54 -4.92 -8.43
N VAL A 275 -2.52 -3.95 -7.51
CA VAL A 275 -3.45 -2.82 -7.53
C VAL A 275 -3.22 -1.92 -8.76
N TYR A 276 -1.96 -1.59 -9.08
CA TYR A 276 -1.64 -0.80 -10.28
C TYR A 276 -2.02 -1.55 -11.58
N MET A 277 -1.74 -2.86 -11.65
CA MET A 277 -2.15 -3.68 -12.78
C MET A 277 -3.67 -3.70 -12.94
N HIS A 278 -4.41 -3.83 -11.85
CA HIS A 278 -5.87 -3.78 -11.87
C HIS A 278 -6.41 -2.42 -12.32
N ILE A 279 -5.81 -1.31 -11.86
CA ILE A 279 -6.17 0.04 -12.32
C ILE A 279 -6.00 0.15 -13.84
N ASN A 280 -4.89 -0.36 -14.38
CA ASN A 280 -4.61 -0.31 -15.81
C ASN A 280 -5.56 -1.18 -16.64
N ASP A 281 -5.89 -2.37 -16.15
CA ASP A 281 -6.87 -3.27 -16.79
C ASP A 281 -8.27 -2.63 -16.82
N GLN A 282 -8.74 -2.08 -15.69
CA GLN A 282 -10.07 -1.47 -15.60
C GLN A 282 -10.20 -0.16 -16.37
N CYS A 283 -9.13 0.64 -16.44
CA CYS A 283 -9.09 1.86 -17.25
C CYS A 283 -8.77 1.59 -18.73
N GLY A 284 -8.34 0.36 -19.06
CA GLY A 284 -7.88 -0.04 -20.38
C GLY A 284 -6.75 0.86 -20.87
N VAL A 285 -5.72 1.05 -20.05
CA VAL A 285 -4.55 1.88 -20.37
C VAL A 285 -3.70 1.13 -21.40
N ALA A 286 -3.76 1.55 -22.66
CA ALA A 286 -2.89 1.04 -23.71
C ALA A 286 -1.43 1.50 -23.50
N GLU A 287 -0.45 0.90 -24.21
CA GLU A 287 0.99 1.22 -24.13
C GLU A 287 1.34 2.73 -24.25
N LYS A 288 0.41 3.56 -24.76
CA LYS A 288 0.56 5.02 -24.88
C LYS A 288 -0.06 5.83 -23.73
N GLY A 289 -0.46 5.19 -22.62
CA GLY A 289 -1.05 5.88 -21.47
C GLY A 289 -2.47 6.42 -21.70
N GLN A 290 -3.12 6.07 -22.82
CA GLN A 290 -4.48 6.50 -23.10
C GLN A 290 -5.50 5.56 -22.47
N VAL A 291 -6.35 6.14 -21.61
CA VAL A 291 -7.54 5.49 -21.06
C VAL A 291 -8.52 5.21 -22.19
N THR A 292 -8.87 3.95 -22.41
CA THR A 292 -9.90 3.55 -23.39
C THR A 292 -11.29 3.55 -22.77
N ASP A 293 -11.42 3.07 -21.53
CA ASP A 293 -12.70 2.93 -20.80
C ASP A 293 -12.93 4.07 -19.79
N TRP A 294 -13.38 5.24 -20.28
CA TRP A 294 -13.59 6.42 -19.44
C TRP A 294 -14.64 6.24 -18.33
N VAL A 295 -15.71 5.51 -18.59
CA VAL A 295 -16.79 5.30 -17.61
C VAL A 295 -16.27 4.55 -16.38
N LYS A 296 -15.57 3.44 -16.62
CA LYS A 296 -14.94 2.65 -15.54
C LYS A 296 -13.85 3.42 -14.84
N ALA A 297 -12.99 4.14 -15.56
CA ALA A 297 -11.96 4.98 -14.95
C ALA A 297 -12.55 6.02 -14.00
N LYS A 298 -13.67 6.66 -14.36
CA LYS A 298 -14.37 7.63 -13.51
C LYS A 298 -15.00 6.97 -12.28
N GLU A 299 -15.58 5.78 -12.43
CA GLU A 299 -16.12 5.02 -11.30
C GLU A 299 -15.01 4.59 -10.33
N LEU A 300 -13.93 4.03 -10.86
CA LEU A 300 -12.76 3.60 -10.09
C LEU A 300 -12.12 4.78 -9.36
N PHE A 301 -11.97 5.93 -10.03
CA PHE A 301 -11.48 7.15 -9.40
C PHE A 301 -12.35 7.59 -8.23
N LYS A 302 -13.69 7.51 -8.33
CA LYS A 302 -14.58 7.86 -7.20
C LYS A 302 -14.43 6.89 -6.03
N ASP A 303 -14.24 5.61 -6.31
CA ASP A 303 -14.02 4.61 -5.26
C ASP A 303 -12.69 4.89 -4.53
N PHE A 304 -11.60 5.08 -5.28
CA PHE A 304 -10.29 5.43 -4.71
C PHE A 304 -10.28 6.79 -4.02
N LEU A 305 -11.06 7.77 -4.50
CA LEU A 305 -11.24 9.05 -3.81
C LEU A 305 -11.93 8.87 -2.45
N THR A 306 -12.91 7.97 -2.39
CA THR A 306 -13.59 7.63 -1.12
C THR A 306 -12.65 6.89 -0.17
N VAL A 307 -11.84 5.95 -0.69
CA VAL A 307 -10.77 5.27 0.06
C VAL A 307 -9.76 6.30 0.58
N PHE A 308 -9.32 7.24 -0.26
CA PHE A 308 -8.39 8.29 0.12
C PHE A 308 -8.95 9.14 1.27
N GLU A 309 -10.20 9.57 1.19
CA GLU A 309 -10.85 10.37 2.24
C GLU A 309 -10.91 9.66 3.59
N HIS A 310 -11.25 8.37 3.61
CA HIS A 310 -11.54 7.64 4.84
C HIS A 310 -10.31 6.93 5.43
N ILE A 311 -9.31 6.62 4.61
CA ILE A 311 -8.15 5.80 5.01
C ILE A 311 -6.85 6.59 4.90
N ILE A 312 -6.54 7.16 3.74
CA ILE A 312 -5.22 7.76 3.49
C ILE A 312 -5.10 9.15 4.13
N LEU A 313 -6.05 10.05 3.86
CA LEU A 313 -6.05 11.43 4.36
C LEU A 313 -5.99 11.54 5.90
N PRO A 314 -6.73 10.74 6.70
CA PRO A 314 -6.63 10.78 8.15
C PRO A 314 -5.38 10.10 8.72
N THR A 315 -4.63 9.35 7.90
CA THR A 315 -3.48 8.58 8.38
C THR A 315 -2.19 9.39 8.25
N TYR A 316 -1.51 9.58 9.38
CA TYR A 316 -0.20 10.21 9.43
C TYR A 316 0.89 9.20 9.02
N LYS A 317 1.97 9.69 8.37
CA LYS A 317 3.13 8.88 7.91
C LYS A 317 2.83 7.76 6.90
N CYS A 318 1.77 7.90 6.11
CA CYS A 318 1.59 7.06 4.92
C CYS A 318 2.61 7.48 3.84
N CYS A 319 3.32 6.53 3.24
CA CYS A 319 4.49 6.78 2.37
C CYS A 319 4.25 6.39 0.91
N HIS A 320 3.49 5.32 0.67
CA HIS A 320 3.36 4.73 -0.66
C HIS A 320 1.93 4.75 -1.19
N LEU A 321 0.90 4.56 -0.36
CA LEU A 321 -0.48 4.40 -0.83
C LEU A 321 -1.06 5.67 -1.47
N GLN A 322 -0.62 6.85 -1.05
CA GLN A 322 -1.04 8.12 -1.65
C GLN A 322 -0.73 8.19 -3.15
N PHE A 323 0.31 7.48 -3.61
CA PHE A 323 0.70 7.46 -5.02
C PHE A 323 -0.33 6.76 -5.92
N LEU A 324 -1.26 5.99 -5.36
CA LEU A 324 -2.40 5.47 -6.11
C LEU A 324 -3.27 6.60 -6.67
N MET A 325 -3.55 7.62 -5.86
CA MET A 325 -4.29 8.81 -6.31
C MET A 325 -3.46 9.69 -7.24
N PHE A 326 -2.14 9.76 -7.03
CA PHE A 326 -1.22 10.45 -7.93
C PHE A 326 -1.24 9.85 -9.33
N TYR A 327 -1.15 8.51 -9.42
CA TYR A 327 -1.20 7.77 -10.67
C TYR A 327 -2.57 7.89 -11.37
N LEU A 328 -3.68 7.72 -10.64
CA LEU A 328 -5.02 7.92 -11.22
C LEU A 328 -5.20 9.34 -11.77
N SER A 329 -4.64 10.34 -11.09
CA SER A 329 -4.69 11.74 -11.54
C SER A 329 -3.87 11.98 -12.82
N SER A 330 -2.83 11.19 -13.08
CA SER A 330 -2.01 11.33 -14.29
C SER A 330 -2.67 10.76 -15.54
N LEU A 331 -3.66 9.87 -15.38
CA LEU A 331 -4.29 9.20 -16.51
C LEU A 331 -5.05 10.17 -17.42
N ARG A 332 -5.72 11.19 -16.84
CA ARG A 332 -6.38 12.27 -17.60
C ARG A 332 -6.44 13.58 -16.81
N PRO A 333 -6.33 14.75 -17.49
CA PRO A 333 -6.45 16.07 -16.85
C PRO A 333 -7.75 16.26 -16.05
N ALA A 334 -8.87 15.71 -16.52
CA ALA A 334 -10.15 15.80 -15.80
C ALA A 334 -10.15 15.10 -14.43
N LEU A 335 -9.33 14.05 -14.25
CA LEU A 335 -9.18 13.36 -12.96
C LEU A 335 -8.30 14.19 -12.02
N LEU A 336 -7.21 14.77 -12.54
CA LEU A 336 -6.37 15.72 -11.82
C LEU A 336 -7.18 16.93 -11.32
N GLU A 337 -7.92 17.60 -12.19
CA GLU A 337 -8.77 18.74 -11.83
C GLU A 337 -9.83 18.35 -10.80
N GLY A 338 -10.45 17.17 -10.98
CA GLY A 338 -11.42 16.64 -10.01
C GLY A 338 -10.81 16.37 -8.64
N PHE A 339 -9.58 15.87 -8.57
CA PHE A 339 -8.88 15.63 -7.31
C PHE A 339 -8.46 16.94 -6.63
N LEU A 340 -7.91 17.89 -7.39
CA LEU A 340 -7.54 19.22 -6.90
C LEU A 340 -8.75 20.01 -6.37
N ASP A 341 -9.87 20.01 -7.10
CA ASP A 341 -11.12 20.65 -6.67
C ASP A 341 -11.67 20.01 -5.39
N TYR A 342 -11.61 18.68 -5.29
CA TYR A 342 -12.02 17.96 -4.08
C TYR A 342 -11.17 18.36 -2.86
N LEU A 343 -9.84 18.34 -2.98
CA LEU A 343 -8.93 18.76 -1.90
C LEU A 343 -9.15 20.23 -1.54
N TRP A 344 -9.35 21.10 -2.53
CA TRP A 344 -9.56 22.52 -2.30
C TRP A 344 -10.85 22.81 -1.55
N LYS A 345 -11.95 22.11 -1.89
CA LYS A 345 -13.21 22.18 -1.15
C LYS A 345 -13.03 21.75 0.31
N LYS A 346 -12.18 20.76 0.60
CA LYS A 346 -11.84 20.37 1.97
C LYS A 346 -11.11 21.49 2.71
N VAL A 347 -10.10 22.12 2.10
CA VAL A 347 -9.36 23.25 2.69
C VAL A 347 -10.30 24.40 3.05
N GLN A 348 -11.26 24.72 2.17
CA GLN A 348 -12.20 25.82 2.38
C GLN A 348 -13.28 25.52 3.42
N ASN A 349 -13.67 24.26 3.61
CA ASN A 349 -14.81 23.88 4.45
C ASN A 349 -14.52 24.05 5.95
N PRO A 350 -15.15 24.99 6.66
CA PRO A 350 -14.92 25.20 8.09
C PRO A 350 -15.34 24.02 8.98
N ASN A 351 -16.22 23.14 8.48
CA ASN A 351 -16.69 21.96 9.22
C ASN A 351 -15.65 20.82 9.21
N THR A 352 -14.63 20.91 8.36
CA THR A 352 -13.53 19.93 8.34
C THR A 352 -12.49 20.31 9.40
N SER A 353 -11.96 19.32 10.13
CA SER A 353 -10.98 19.56 11.18
C SER A 353 -9.74 20.31 10.63
N SER A 354 -9.11 21.14 11.47
CA SER A 354 -7.95 21.94 11.06
C SER A 354 -6.81 21.06 10.53
N VAL A 355 -6.57 19.90 11.15
CA VAL A 355 -5.56 18.92 10.74
C VAL A 355 -5.83 18.39 9.33
N MET A 356 -7.06 17.99 9.03
CA MET A 356 -7.44 17.50 7.70
C MET A 356 -7.36 18.59 6.63
N ARG A 357 -7.69 19.84 6.98
CA ARG A 357 -7.52 20.98 6.08
C ARG A 357 -6.06 21.27 5.78
N GLN A 358 -5.18 21.19 6.78
CA GLN A 358 -3.73 21.34 6.60
C GLN A 358 -3.18 20.23 5.71
N ALA A 359 -3.52 18.97 6.01
CA ALA A 359 -3.13 17.82 5.20
C ALA A 359 -3.58 17.96 3.74
N ALA A 360 -4.83 18.35 3.49
CA ALA A 360 -5.34 18.57 2.13
C ALA A 360 -4.54 19.66 1.38
N SER A 361 -4.13 20.73 2.07
CA SER A 361 -3.26 21.76 1.47
C SER A 361 -1.90 21.19 1.07
N PHE A 362 -1.29 20.37 1.93
CA PHE A 362 -0.01 19.73 1.62
C PHE A 362 -0.10 18.73 0.47
N TYR A 363 -1.21 17.98 0.37
CA TYR A 363 -1.48 17.14 -0.81
C TYR A 363 -1.57 17.96 -2.10
N ILE A 364 -2.25 19.11 -2.08
CA ILE A 364 -2.29 20.02 -3.25
C ILE A 364 -0.88 20.48 -3.61
N GLY A 365 -0.11 21.00 -2.65
CA GLY A 365 1.22 21.55 -2.92
C GLY A 365 2.20 20.52 -3.45
N SER A 366 2.21 19.35 -2.82
CA SER A 366 3.08 18.25 -3.20
C SER A 366 2.69 17.69 -4.58
N LEU A 367 1.40 17.56 -4.89
CA LEU A 367 0.94 17.13 -6.22
C LEU A 367 1.34 18.10 -7.33
N LEU A 368 1.13 19.41 -7.10
CA LEU A 368 1.48 20.45 -8.06
C LEU A 368 2.99 20.55 -8.27
N ALA A 369 3.79 20.37 -7.23
CA ALA A 369 5.25 20.43 -7.31
C ALA A 369 5.88 19.19 -7.97
N ARG A 370 5.38 17.99 -7.65
CA ARG A 370 6.01 16.71 -8.01
C ARG A 370 5.42 16.06 -9.27
N GLY A 371 4.23 16.45 -9.73
CA GLY A 371 3.62 15.86 -10.92
C GLY A 371 4.16 16.44 -12.23
N LYS A 372 4.93 15.68 -13.02
CA LYS A 372 5.36 16.07 -14.40
C LYS A 372 4.17 16.21 -15.36
N PHE A 373 3.09 15.47 -15.10
CA PHE A 373 1.88 15.48 -15.92
C PHE A 373 0.98 16.70 -15.64
N VAL A 374 1.28 17.50 -14.62
CA VAL A 374 0.49 18.69 -14.26
C VAL A 374 0.87 19.84 -15.21
N PRO A 375 -0.09 20.38 -16.00
CA PRO A 375 0.19 21.51 -16.87
C PRO A 375 0.52 22.77 -16.08
N LEU A 376 1.44 23.60 -16.58
CA LEU A 376 1.80 24.87 -15.95
C LEU A 376 0.60 25.82 -15.76
N SER A 377 -0.38 25.78 -16.67
CA SER A 377 -1.63 26.55 -16.54
C SER A 377 -2.40 26.16 -15.28
N THR A 378 -2.52 24.86 -14.99
CA THR A 378 -3.17 24.36 -13.77
C THR A 378 -2.41 24.77 -12.52
N VAL A 379 -1.06 24.75 -12.56
CA VAL A 379 -0.22 25.27 -11.46
C VAL A 379 -0.51 26.75 -11.20
N GLN A 380 -0.55 27.58 -12.26
CA GLN A 380 -0.86 29.00 -12.16
C GLN A 380 -2.27 29.24 -11.59
N ASP A 381 -3.28 28.55 -12.10
CA ASP A 381 -4.66 28.69 -11.64
C ASP A 381 -4.80 28.29 -10.16
N CYS A 382 -4.20 27.16 -9.75
CA CYS A 382 -4.19 26.75 -8.36
C CYS A 382 -3.43 27.73 -7.45
N MET A 383 -2.25 28.22 -7.87
CA MET A 383 -1.51 29.24 -7.11
C MET A 383 -2.34 30.53 -6.94
N ALA A 384 -3.02 30.97 -7.99
CA ALA A 384 -3.89 32.15 -7.92
C ALA A 384 -5.06 31.95 -6.94
N LEU A 385 -5.68 30.77 -6.93
CA LEU A 385 -6.74 30.42 -5.97
C LEU A 385 -6.24 30.41 -4.52
N LEU A 386 -5.08 29.78 -4.28
CA LEU A 386 -4.45 29.74 -2.95
C LEU A 386 -4.10 31.14 -2.44
N CYS A 387 -3.45 31.96 -3.28
CA CYS A 387 -3.08 33.34 -2.93
C CYS A 387 -4.31 34.21 -2.67
N LYS A 388 -5.33 34.12 -3.53
CA LYS A 388 -6.59 34.86 -3.37
C LYS A 388 -7.27 34.53 -2.04
N TRP A 389 -7.31 33.26 -1.68
CA TRP A 389 -7.85 32.81 -0.39
C TRP A 389 -7.00 33.31 0.78
N GLY A 390 -5.67 33.24 0.68
CA GLY A 390 -4.74 33.73 1.69
C GLY A 390 -4.89 35.24 1.94
N HIS A 391 -4.96 36.04 0.87
CA HIS A 391 -5.21 37.49 0.97
C HIS A 391 -6.57 37.79 1.60
N PHE A 392 -7.62 37.07 1.21
CA PHE A 392 -8.94 37.22 1.82
C PHE A 392 -8.91 36.88 3.32
N TYR A 393 -8.19 35.82 3.71
CA TYR A 393 -8.03 35.42 5.11
C TYR A 393 -7.30 36.48 5.93
N VAL A 394 -6.21 37.05 5.42
CA VAL A 394 -5.49 38.16 6.08
C VAL A 394 -6.41 39.38 6.23
N SER A 395 -7.11 39.76 5.15
CA SER A 395 -8.03 40.90 5.13
C SER A 395 -9.18 40.75 6.13
N SER A 396 -9.70 39.53 6.31
CA SER A 396 -10.81 39.27 7.23
C SER A 396 -10.41 39.30 8.70
N HIS A 397 -9.12 39.15 9.02
CA HIS A 397 -8.64 39.10 10.41
C HIS A 397 -8.09 40.44 10.93
N GLY A 398 -7.92 41.45 10.06
CA GLY A 398 -7.62 42.85 10.42
C GLY A 398 -6.31 43.07 11.19
N GLU A 399 -5.99 44.34 11.47
CA GLU A 399 -4.78 44.76 12.19
C GLU A 399 -4.74 44.29 13.68
N GLY A 400 -5.81 43.67 14.17
CA GLY A 400 -5.93 43.15 15.55
C GLY A 400 -5.40 41.73 15.77
N ALA A 401 -4.96 41.03 14.72
CA ALA A 401 -4.39 39.68 14.82
C ALA A 401 -2.90 39.73 15.21
N VAL A 402 -2.60 40.14 16.44
CA VAL A 402 -1.23 40.40 16.92
C VAL A 402 -0.48 39.12 17.35
N GLN A 403 -1.13 37.95 17.37
CA GLN A 403 -0.47 36.73 17.86
C GLN A 403 -0.38 35.62 16.81
N VAL A 404 0.88 35.24 16.52
CA VAL A 404 1.24 34.03 15.78
C VAL A 404 0.77 32.84 16.59
N ASP A 405 -0.34 32.21 16.17
CA ASP A 405 -0.91 31.03 16.82
C ASP A 405 -1.24 29.96 15.76
N VAL A 406 -0.48 28.87 15.79
CA VAL A 406 -0.62 27.73 14.88
C VAL A 406 -1.96 27.00 15.09
N ARG A 407 -2.50 26.99 16.31
CA ARG A 407 -3.78 26.33 16.60
C ARG A 407 -4.94 27.07 15.96
N ARG A 408 -4.88 28.40 15.95
CA ARG A 408 -5.90 29.26 15.37
C ARG A 408 -5.76 29.44 13.86
N HIS A 409 -4.54 29.62 13.38
CA HIS A 409 -4.24 29.97 11.99
C HIS A 409 -3.58 28.84 11.19
N GLY A 410 -3.57 27.60 11.70
CA GLY A 410 -2.85 26.47 11.09
C GLY A 410 -3.18 26.21 9.62
N THR A 411 -4.45 26.30 9.21
CA THR A 411 -4.83 26.17 7.79
C THR A 411 -4.26 27.29 6.92
N PHE A 412 -4.19 28.52 7.44
CA PHE A 412 -3.55 29.64 6.74
C PHE A 412 -2.06 29.39 6.56
N TYR A 413 -1.36 28.94 7.60
CA TYR A 413 0.06 28.61 7.50
C TYR A 413 0.33 27.45 6.54
N ALA A 414 -0.53 26.42 6.51
CA ALA A 414 -0.40 25.32 5.55
C ALA A 414 -0.61 25.79 4.10
N VAL A 415 -1.57 26.68 3.84
CA VAL A 415 -1.76 27.29 2.51
C VAL A 415 -0.56 28.14 2.12
N CYS A 416 -0.02 28.96 3.03
CA CYS A 416 1.21 29.73 2.79
C CYS A 416 2.39 28.80 2.47
N GLN A 417 2.64 27.78 3.28
CA GLN A 417 3.66 26.75 3.03
C GLN A 417 3.50 26.12 1.64
N THR A 418 2.27 25.79 1.26
CA THR A 418 1.92 25.22 -0.05
C THR A 418 2.30 26.17 -1.19
N ILE A 419 1.96 27.46 -1.08
CA ILE A 419 2.30 28.49 -2.06
C ILE A 419 3.82 28.63 -2.21
N LEU A 420 4.54 28.74 -1.07
CA LEU A 420 6.00 28.88 -1.07
C LEU A 420 6.67 27.65 -1.69
N TYR A 421 6.20 26.44 -1.35
CA TYR A 421 6.74 25.19 -1.86
C TYR A 421 6.54 25.05 -3.38
N VAL A 422 5.32 25.28 -3.88
CA VAL A 422 5.04 25.22 -5.33
C VAL A 422 5.84 26.27 -6.09
N PHE A 423 5.98 27.48 -5.54
CA PHE A 423 6.81 28.53 -6.13
C PHE A 423 8.28 28.09 -6.25
N VAL A 424 8.86 27.52 -5.19
CA VAL A 424 10.25 27.05 -5.20
C VAL A 424 10.46 25.95 -6.24
N PHE A 425 9.49 25.08 -6.49
CA PHE A 425 9.61 24.03 -7.52
C PHE A 425 9.46 24.55 -8.95
N HIS A 426 8.58 25.52 -9.17
CA HIS A 426 8.23 25.99 -10.51
C HIS A 426 8.86 27.33 -10.89
N HIS A 427 9.74 27.90 -10.05
CA HIS A 427 10.29 29.23 -10.28
C HIS A 427 10.91 29.39 -11.67
N LYS A 428 11.73 28.44 -12.14
CA LYS A 428 12.37 28.52 -13.47
C LYS A 428 11.34 28.58 -14.59
N GLU A 429 10.32 27.72 -14.53
CA GLU A 429 9.25 27.64 -15.54
C GLU A 429 8.34 28.88 -15.51
N LEU A 430 8.06 29.41 -14.32
CA LEU A 430 7.24 30.60 -14.12
C LEU A 430 7.98 31.90 -14.48
N THR A 431 9.30 31.95 -14.35
CA THR A 431 10.10 33.16 -14.64
C THR A 431 10.69 33.17 -16.05
N ALA A 432 10.68 32.03 -16.77
CA ALA A 432 11.18 31.93 -18.14
C ALA A 432 10.47 32.86 -19.14
N THR A 433 9.24 33.29 -18.85
CA THR A 433 8.49 34.19 -19.72
C THR A 433 8.11 35.48 -19.00
N ASN A 434 8.14 36.61 -19.73
CA ASN A 434 7.66 37.90 -19.21
C ASN A 434 6.21 37.85 -18.70
N LYS A 435 5.36 37.03 -19.34
CA LYS A 435 3.97 36.79 -18.90
C LYS A 435 3.92 36.08 -17.55
N GLY A 436 4.80 35.10 -17.32
CA GLY A 436 4.90 34.40 -16.04
C GLY A 436 5.43 35.29 -14.90
N LEU A 437 6.39 36.17 -15.18
CA LEU A 437 6.84 37.19 -14.21
C LEU A 437 5.72 38.19 -13.85
N GLN A 438 4.94 38.65 -14.85
CA GLN A 438 3.77 39.49 -14.60
C GLN A 438 2.71 38.76 -13.75
N PHE A 439 2.48 37.48 -14.03
CA PHE A 439 1.61 36.63 -13.22
C PHE A 439 2.10 36.54 -11.77
N LEU A 440 3.39 36.25 -11.54
CA LEU A 440 3.96 36.19 -10.18
C LEU A 440 3.81 37.51 -9.41
N ARG A 441 4.01 38.65 -10.08
CA ARG A 441 3.77 39.98 -9.49
C ARG A 441 2.30 40.18 -9.12
N SER A 442 1.37 39.69 -9.96
CA SER A 442 -0.07 39.78 -9.70
C SER A 442 -0.54 38.99 -8.47
N LEU A 443 0.22 37.97 -8.06
CA LEU A 443 -0.10 37.18 -6.85
C LEU A 443 0.13 37.96 -5.54
N ASN A 444 0.88 39.07 -5.58
CA ASN A 444 1.22 39.88 -4.41
C ASN A 444 1.75 39.03 -3.24
N LEU A 445 2.78 38.21 -3.49
CA LEU A 445 3.39 37.35 -2.47
C LEU A 445 3.96 38.16 -1.29
N GLU A 446 4.44 39.38 -1.55
CA GLU A 446 4.91 40.32 -0.54
C GLU A 446 3.83 40.59 0.53
N GLY A 447 2.61 40.95 0.11
CA GLY A 447 1.51 41.22 1.05
C GLY A 447 1.13 40.02 1.93
N LEU A 448 1.29 38.80 1.42
CA LEU A 448 1.01 37.57 2.17
C LEU A 448 2.11 37.30 3.20
N VAL A 449 3.37 37.42 2.78
CA VAL A 449 4.56 37.11 3.57
C VAL A 449 4.83 38.16 4.65
N MET A 450 4.61 39.43 4.33
CA MET A 450 4.76 40.58 5.23
C MET A 450 3.54 40.81 6.13
N SER A 451 2.53 39.94 6.06
CA SER A 451 1.32 40.03 6.88
C SER A 451 1.64 39.93 8.38
N PRO A 452 0.79 40.51 9.26
CA PRO A 452 1.01 40.45 10.72
C PRO A 452 1.03 39.02 11.28
N LEU A 453 0.44 38.07 10.56
CA LEU A 453 0.45 36.64 10.90
C LEU A 453 1.82 35.97 10.72
N ASN A 454 2.76 36.62 10.00
CA ASN A 454 4.16 36.24 9.84
C ASN A 454 4.36 34.74 9.51
N PRO A 455 3.90 34.29 8.32
CA PRO A 455 4.00 32.88 7.92
C PRO A 455 5.44 32.36 7.85
N LEU A 456 6.44 33.23 7.61
CA LEU A 456 7.86 32.85 7.55
C LEU A 456 8.41 32.33 8.90
N ARG A 457 7.75 32.64 10.02
CA ARG A 457 8.16 32.15 11.34
C ARG A 457 7.69 30.71 11.60
N VAL A 458 6.58 30.30 10.97
CA VAL A 458 5.86 29.05 11.25
C VAL A 458 6.11 27.99 10.18
N CYS A 459 6.27 28.42 8.93
CA CYS A 459 6.59 27.56 7.78
C CYS A 459 7.96 26.88 7.94
N THR A 460 8.18 25.78 7.21
CA THR A 460 9.42 24.99 7.30
C THR A 460 10.63 25.87 6.95
N PRO A 461 11.66 25.96 7.82
CA PRO A 461 12.79 26.88 7.62
C PRO A 461 13.49 26.71 6.27
N ALA A 462 13.63 25.48 5.81
CA ALA A 462 14.25 25.15 4.53
C ALA A 462 13.52 25.72 3.31
N VAL A 463 12.19 25.52 3.26
CA VAL A 463 11.34 26.05 2.18
C VAL A 463 11.38 27.57 2.20
N VAL A 464 11.35 28.16 3.40
CA VAL A 464 11.43 29.61 3.60
C VAL A 464 12.76 30.19 3.12
N GLN A 465 13.89 29.55 3.43
CA GLN A 465 15.21 29.99 2.98
C GLN A 465 15.35 29.92 1.46
N ARG A 466 14.95 28.79 0.85
CA ARG A 466 14.96 28.64 -0.61
C ARG A 466 14.04 29.65 -1.29
N PHE A 467 12.84 29.87 -0.74
CA PHE A 467 11.94 30.91 -1.21
C PHE A 467 12.60 32.30 -1.15
N ALA A 468 13.24 32.66 -0.04
CA ALA A 468 13.88 33.96 0.12
C ALA A 468 15.01 34.19 -0.89
N ASN A 469 15.84 33.16 -1.15
CA ASN A 469 16.90 33.22 -2.15
C ASN A 469 16.33 33.41 -3.56
N VAL A 470 15.35 32.59 -3.94
CA VAL A 470 14.72 32.65 -5.28
C VAL A 470 13.93 33.96 -5.46
N ALA A 471 13.16 34.39 -4.46
CA ALA A 471 12.38 35.63 -4.53
C ALA A 471 13.27 36.87 -4.62
N ARG A 472 14.44 36.87 -3.97
CA ARG A 472 15.46 37.93 -4.11
C ARG A 472 16.07 37.94 -5.50
N HIS A 473 16.45 36.77 -6.03
CA HIS A 473 17.06 36.65 -7.36
C HIS A 473 16.17 37.27 -8.45
N TYR A 474 14.86 37.04 -8.39
CA TYR A 474 13.90 37.62 -9.35
C TYR A 474 13.30 38.97 -8.93
N GLN A 475 13.80 39.59 -7.85
CA GLN A 475 13.34 40.88 -7.33
C GLN A 475 11.81 40.93 -7.07
N LEU A 476 11.26 39.83 -6.54
CA LEU A 476 9.83 39.73 -6.24
C LEU A 476 9.52 40.16 -4.81
N VAL A 477 10.28 39.68 -3.82
CA VAL A 477 10.07 39.98 -2.40
C VAL A 477 11.42 39.96 -1.66
N TYR A 478 11.65 40.95 -0.79
CA TYR A 478 12.84 41.02 0.06
C TYR A 478 12.51 40.55 1.49
N CYS A 479 12.80 39.29 1.82
CA CYS A 479 12.38 38.68 3.08
C CYS A 479 13.43 38.69 4.21
N TYR A 480 14.71 38.99 3.93
CA TYR A 480 15.80 38.78 4.89
C TYR A 480 15.69 39.60 6.17
N THR A 481 15.22 40.85 6.10
CA THR A 481 15.01 41.70 7.28
C THR A 481 13.97 41.11 8.23
N LEU A 482 12.91 40.50 7.69
CA LEU A 482 11.92 39.77 8.47
C LEU A 482 12.49 38.46 9.03
N LEU A 483 13.26 37.71 8.25
CA LEU A 483 13.87 36.46 8.71
C LEU A 483 14.85 36.71 9.85
N GLU A 484 15.64 37.77 9.75
CA GLU A 484 16.57 38.17 10.80
C GLU A 484 15.84 38.64 12.06
N ARG A 485 14.78 39.44 11.91
CA ARG A 485 13.88 39.82 13.02
C ARG A 485 13.25 38.60 13.69
N ASN A 486 12.85 37.59 12.91
CA ASN A 486 12.28 36.35 13.42
C ASN A 486 13.30 35.54 14.21
N ARG A 487 14.55 35.43 13.72
CA ARG A 487 15.65 34.76 14.43
C ARG A 487 15.98 35.47 15.75
N ARG A 488 16.04 36.81 15.74
CA ARG A 488 16.29 37.62 16.95
C ARG A 488 15.16 37.51 17.99
N ASN A 489 13.93 37.25 17.57
CA ASN A 489 12.78 37.10 18.49
C ASN A 489 12.55 35.65 18.95
N ALA A 490 13.34 34.68 18.46
CA ALA A 490 13.23 33.26 18.81
C ALA A 490 14.05 32.90 20.06
N PHE A 491 13.85 33.63 21.17
CA PHE A 491 14.54 33.34 22.43
C PHE A 491 13.88 32.18 23.22
N PRO A 492 14.65 31.27 23.85
CA PRO A 492 14.14 29.98 24.36
C PRO A 492 13.21 30.05 25.57
N GLU A 493 13.30 31.09 26.41
CA GLU A 493 12.63 31.12 27.72
C GLU A 493 11.11 31.43 27.65
N ALA A 494 10.60 31.92 26.51
CA ALA A 494 9.17 32.21 26.31
C ALA A 494 8.40 31.08 25.57
N ASN A 495 9.09 30.00 25.16
CA ASN A 495 8.51 28.94 24.33
C ASN A 495 7.91 27.76 25.12
N VAL A 496 8.19 27.66 26.43
CA VAL A 496 7.73 26.51 27.24
C VAL A 496 6.25 26.63 27.65
N GLU A 497 5.69 27.84 27.70
CA GLU A 497 4.30 28.08 28.12
C GLU A 497 3.30 28.17 26.94
N ASN A 498 3.76 28.43 25.71
CA ASN A 498 2.91 28.64 24.53
C ASN A 498 2.99 27.48 23.54
N GLY A 499 2.38 26.35 23.89
CA GLY A 499 2.47 25.07 23.16
C GLY A 499 2.45 25.13 21.63
N LEU A 500 3.44 24.46 21.03
CA LEU A 500 3.61 24.11 19.61
C LEU A 500 3.56 25.31 18.62
N THR A 501 4.68 26.01 18.47
CA THR A 501 4.86 27.08 17.46
C THR A 501 5.25 26.58 16.07
N THR A 502 5.47 25.27 15.88
CA THR A 502 5.91 24.68 14.62
C THR A 502 4.76 23.95 13.93
N LEU A 503 4.48 24.32 12.69
CA LEU A 503 3.56 23.57 11.83
C LEU A 503 4.23 22.24 11.47
N GLU A 504 3.58 21.12 11.77
CA GLU A 504 4.01 19.81 11.30
C GLU A 504 3.71 19.71 9.80
N CYS A 505 4.60 20.29 9.00
CA CYS A 505 4.58 20.17 7.55
C CYS A 505 5.03 18.76 7.16
N PHE A 506 4.21 18.06 6.39
CA PHE A 506 4.62 16.82 5.72
C PHE A 506 4.46 16.99 4.21
N PHE A 507 5.31 16.34 3.43
CA PHE A 507 5.26 16.37 1.97
C PHE A 507 4.81 14.99 1.46
N PRO A 508 3.51 14.80 1.19
CA PRO A 508 2.97 13.46 0.93
C PRO A 508 3.59 12.76 -0.29
N PHE A 509 4.01 13.48 -1.32
CA PHE A 509 4.64 12.89 -2.50
C PHE A 509 6.16 13.09 -2.48
N ASP A 510 6.82 12.88 -1.34
CA ASP A 510 8.28 12.70 -1.31
C ASP A 510 8.71 11.42 -2.01
N PRO A 511 9.99 11.29 -2.44
CA PRO A 511 10.45 10.25 -3.36
C PRO A 511 9.95 8.85 -3.00
N TYR A 512 9.59 8.13 -4.06
CA TYR A 512 9.01 6.81 -3.99
C TYR A 512 10.12 5.76 -3.96
N LEU A 513 10.12 4.87 -2.95
CA LEU A 513 11.21 3.95 -2.70
C LEU A 513 10.98 2.54 -3.26
N LEU A 514 9.73 2.16 -3.54
CA LEU A 514 9.42 0.80 -3.97
C LEU A 514 9.76 0.59 -5.46
N PRO A 515 10.67 -0.34 -5.82
CA PRO A 515 11.19 -0.50 -7.17
C PRO A 515 10.18 -1.08 -8.17
N ARG A 516 9.40 -2.12 -7.82
CA ARG A 516 8.48 -2.78 -8.78
C ARG A 516 7.34 -1.88 -9.17
N THR A 517 6.80 -1.12 -8.21
CA THR A 517 5.74 -0.13 -8.43
C THR A 517 6.26 1.24 -8.83
N GLY A 518 7.54 1.53 -8.57
CA GLY A 518 8.21 2.76 -8.96
C GLY A 518 8.15 3.00 -10.47
N LYS A 519 8.16 1.94 -11.30
CA LYS A 519 8.02 2.04 -12.76
C LYS A 519 6.74 2.77 -13.23
N PHE A 520 5.67 2.76 -12.43
CA PHE A 520 4.44 3.50 -12.74
C PHE A 520 4.54 4.97 -12.34
N ILE A 521 5.41 5.32 -11.39
CA ILE A 521 5.50 6.64 -10.75
C ILE A 521 6.67 7.47 -11.28
N HIS A 522 7.89 6.92 -11.36
CA HIS A 522 9.10 7.66 -11.77
C HIS A 522 8.95 8.42 -13.11
N PRO A 523 8.32 7.87 -14.17
CA PRO A 523 8.13 8.61 -15.42
C PRO A 523 7.25 9.87 -15.26
N LEU A 524 6.33 9.84 -14.30
CA LEU A 524 5.37 10.88 -13.99
C LEU A 524 5.84 11.84 -12.90
N TYR A 525 6.94 11.51 -12.23
CA TYR A 525 7.42 12.17 -11.03
C TYR A 525 8.55 13.15 -11.34
N ARG A 526 8.47 14.35 -10.78
CA ARG A 526 9.46 15.42 -10.86
C ARG A 526 10.34 15.36 -9.61
N GLU A 527 11.60 15.00 -9.83
CA GLU A 527 12.62 15.08 -8.79
C GLU A 527 12.98 16.54 -8.51
N PHE A 528 13.29 16.80 -7.25
CA PHE A 528 13.81 18.09 -6.86
C PHE A 528 15.31 18.09 -7.10
N HIS A 529 15.74 18.72 -8.17
CA HIS A 529 17.15 19.05 -8.33
C HIS A 529 17.39 20.32 -7.55
N ALA A 530 18.03 20.20 -6.38
CA ALA A 530 18.78 21.31 -5.83
C ALA A 530 19.80 21.63 -6.92
N SER A 531 19.58 22.71 -7.66
CA SER A 531 20.54 23.16 -8.65
C SER A 531 21.89 23.28 -7.94
N GLY A 532 22.83 22.40 -8.32
CA GLY A 532 24.24 22.62 -8.06
C GLY A 532 24.63 23.93 -8.71
N GLU A 533 25.48 24.68 -8.00
CA GLU A 533 26.50 25.53 -8.61
C GLU A 533 25.99 26.52 -9.67
N GLU A 534 25.14 27.47 -9.27
CA GLU A 534 25.09 28.76 -9.96
C GLU A 534 25.09 29.88 -8.92
N SER A 535 26.29 30.40 -8.64
CA SER A 535 26.62 31.69 -8.00
C SER A 535 26.45 31.87 -6.48
N ASP A 536 26.96 30.94 -5.66
CA ASP A 536 27.52 31.37 -4.35
C ASP A 536 28.97 31.90 -4.49
N GLU A 537 29.63 31.68 -5.64
CA GLU A 537 31.00 32.17 -5.90
C GLU A 537 31.11 33.67 -6.27
N GLU A 538 30.01 34.41 -6.47
CA GLU A 538 30.08 35.87 -6.75
C GLU A 538 29.84 36.75 -5.51
N MET A 539 29.74 36.18 -4.30
CA MET A 539 29.64 36.97 -3.05
C MET A 539 30.59 36.50 -1.92
N GLU A 540 31.68 35.79 -2.23
CA GLU A 540 32.73 35.43 -1.27
C GLU A 540 34.08 36.17 -1.52
N GLU A 541 34.06 37.43 -1.97
CA GLU A 541 35.30 38.24 -2.06
C GLU A 541 35.60 39.13 -0.85
N ASP A 542 34.85 39.04 0.26
CA ASP A 542 35.17 39.77 1.50
C ASP A 542 35.15 38.85 2.73
N GLU A 543 36.03 37.83 2.79
CA GLU A 543 36.71 37.39 4.03
C GLU A 543 37.71 36.26 3.76
N ALA A 544 38.91 36.64 3.30
CA ALA A 544 40.05 35.72 3.25
C ALA A 544 40.60 35.45 4.65
N GLY A 545 40.61 34.18 5.08
CA GLY A 545 41.57 33.68 6.06
C GLY A 545 41.09 32.59 7.01
N ILE A 546 41.30 31.33 6.62
CA ILE A 546 42.02 30.26 7.36
C ILE A 546 41.50 28.92 6.86
N ALA A 547 42.37 28.21 6.13
CA ALA A 547 42.17 26.82 5.74
C ALA A 547 42.44 25.91 6.94
N ASP A 548 41.56 24.93 7.16
CA ASP A 548 41.95 23.62 7.69
C ASP A 548 41.07 22.54 7.03
N ASP A 549 41.76 21.47 6.68
CA ASP A 549 41.42 20.34 5.82
C ASP A 549 40.86 19.18 6.65
N ASP A 550 39.69 18.60 6.29
CA ASP A 550 39.26 17.20 6.54
C ASP A 550 37.76 16.94 6.21
N PRO A 551 37.26 15.68 6.04
CA PRO A 551 37.16 14.97 4.77
C PRO A 551 35.69 14.74 4.30
N LYS A 552 35.53 14.40 3.01
CA LYS A 552 34.25 14.02 2.37
C LYS A 552 33.69 12.68 2.88
N CYS A 553 32.37 12.59 3.07
CA CYS A 553 31.58 11.34 3.00
C CYS A 553 30.08 11.62 2.72
N PRO A 554 29.29 10.61 2.29
CA PRO A 554 28.45 10.65 1.08
C PRO A 554 26.95 10.82 1.35
N GLY A 555 26.15 10.82 0.27
CA GLY A 555 24.75 11.26 0.24
C GLY A 555 23.74 10.31 0.87
N GLY A 556 22.64 10.90 1.34
CA GLY A 556 21.46 10.23 1.90
C GLY A 556 20.25 11.19 2.00
N SER A 557 19.05 10.58 1.98
CA SER A 557 17.65 11.06 2.06
C SER A 557 17.28 12.55 2.32
N LEU A 558 16.17 13.00 1.69
CA LEU A 558 15.63 14.38 1.73
C LEU A 558 15.22 14.90 3.13
N VAL A 559 15.04 14.02 4.11
CA VAL A 559 14.64 14.41 5.48
C VAL A 559 15.86 14.78 6.34
N GLU A 560 17.03 14.19 6.09
CA GLU A 560 18.26 14.52 6.80
C GLU A 560 18.92 15.83 6.32
N MET A 561 18.56 16.34 5.15
CA MET A 561 19.01 17.67 4.68
C MET A 561 18.53 18.86 5.55
N PHE A 562 17.67 18.62 6.55
CA PHE A 562 16.99 19.70 7.29
C PHE A 562 17.19 19.70 8.80
N SER A 563 18.15 18.94 9.33
CA SER A 563 18.54 19.01 10.74
C SER A 563 20.02 19.35 10.91
N TYR A 564 20.33 20.63 11.07
CA TYR A 564 21.52 21.05 11.83
C TYR A 564 21.10 22.10 12.85
N GLY A 565 20.91 21.65 14.08
CA GLY A 565 20.78 22.50 15.25
C GLY A 565 21.88 22.14 16.25
N ALA A 566 22.96 22.93 16.28
CA ALA A 566 23.76 23.15 17.48
C ALA A 566 24.65 24.38 17.29
N SER A 567 24.35 25.44 18.02
CA SER A 567 25.21 26.61 18.16
C SER A 567 26.36 26.28 19.14
N PRO A 568 27.62 26.65 18.85
CA PRO A 568 28.75 26.39 19.74
C PRO A 568 28.90 27.51 20.77
N GLY A 569 28.79 27.20 22.06
CA GLY A 569 29.27 28.14 23.09
C GLY A 569 28.68 27.99 24.47
N PHE A 570 29.28 27.13 25.30
CA PHE A 570 29.55 27.43 26.72
C PHE A 570 30.79 26.64 27.14
N LYS A 571 31.92 27.34 27.31
CA LYS A 571 33.12 26.77 27.93
C LYS A 571 32.79 26.47 29.40
N GLN A 572 32.67 25.20 29.76
CA GLN A 572 32.80 24.78 31.16
C GLN A 572 34.24 25.04 31.61
N ILE A 573 34.39 26.00 32.52
CA ILE A 573 35.62 26.22 33.27
C ILE A 573 35.70 25.11 34.32
N HIS A 574 36.62 24.16 34.15
CA HIS A 574 37.02 23.27 35.24
C HIS A 574 37.89 24.06 36.23
N PRO A 575 37.60 24.03 37.55
CA PRO A 575 38.47 24.60 38.56
C PRO A 575 39.68 23.68 38.79
N GLY A 576 40.89 24.21 38.62
CA GLY A 576 42.11 23.59 39.11
C GLY A 576 42.15 23.55 40.65
N PRO A 577 42.99 22.68 41.25
CA PRO A 577 42.96 22.41 42.67
C PRO A 577 43.53 23.58 43.47
N LEU A 578 42.83 23.90 44.56
CA LEU A 578 43.25 24.82 45.61
C LEU A 578 44.63 24.45 46.19
N ARG A 579 45.51 25.43 46.23
CA ARG A 579 46.40 25.70 47.37
C ARG A 579 46.26 27.16 47.77
#